data_AF-A0AAV2JX04-F1
#
_entry.id   AF-A0AAV2JX04-F1
#
_cell.length_a   1.000
_cell.length_b   1.000
_cell.length_c   1.000
_cell.angle_alpha   90.00
_cell.angle_beta   90.00
_cell.angle_gamma   90.00
#
_symmetry.space_group_name_H-M   'P 1'
#
loop_
_entity.id
_entity.type
_entity.pdbx_description
1 polymer ?
#
loop_
_entity_poly.entity_id
_entity_poly.type
_entity_poly.pdbx_seq_one_letter_code
_entity_poly.pdbx_strand_id
1 'polypeptide(L)'
;MYTTVTLEHVVSGGVASNQYIRKALSLITEREGLRLLCPPPQLCTDNGVMIAWNGVERLRENRGVLSPDVDVFYQPKAPLGADVSDQVRAAAIKPPPVKMKIS
;
A
#
# COMPACT_ATOMS: atom_id res chain seq x y z
N MET A 1 19.95 15.70 19.42
CA MET A 1 18.56 15.64 18.92
C MET A 1 18.34 14.24 18.37
N TYR A 2 17.47 13.44 18.97
CA TYR A 2 17.08 12.16 18.36
C TYR A 2 15.96 12.44 17.36
N THR A 3 16.16 12.09 16.10
CA THR A 3 15.10 12.08 15.10
C THR A 3 14.22 10.87 15.38
N THR A 4 13.00 11.07 15.86
CA THR A 4 12.02 9.98 15.95
C THR A 4 11.66 9.55 14.52
N VAL A 5 12.02 8.32 14.15
CA VAL A 5 11.59 7.74 12.88
C VAL A 5 10.16 7.24 13.07
N THR A 6 9.19 7.93 12.48
CA THR A 6 7.82 7.44 12.42
C THR A 6 7.73 6.40 11.32
N LEU A 7 7.35 5.17 11.68
CA LEU A 7 7.08 4.12 10.71
C LEU A 7 5.71 4.37 10.04
N GLU A 8 5.65 4.14 8.73
CA GLU A 8 4.44 4.37 7.94
C GLU A 8 3.77 3.04 7.58
N HIS A 9 2.45 3.01 7.67
CA HIS A 9 1.62 1.90 7.21
C HIS A 9 0.77 2.36 6.04
N VAL A 10 1.05 1.84 4.84
CA VAL A 10 0.34 2.21 3.61
C VAL A 10 -0.70 1.14 3.30
N VAL A 11 -1.95 1.56 3.06
CA VAL A 11 -3.03 0.67 2.62
C VAL A 11 -3.63 1.22 1.33
N SER A 12 -3.72 0.35 0.31
CA SER A 12 -4.25 0.65 -1.02
C SER A 12 -5.14 -0.49 -1.53
N GLY A 13 -5.71 -0.32 -2.72
CA GLY A 13 -6.69 -1.22 -3.33
C GLY A 13 -8.14 -0.83 -2.98
N GLY A 14 -9.10 -1.40 -3.72
CA GLY A 14 -10.51 -0.98 -3.61
C GLY A 14 -11.07 -1.05 -2.19
N VAL A 15 -10.67 -2.04 -1.39
CA VAL A 15 -11.09 -2.17 0.02
C VAL A 15 -10.59 -1.01 0.90
N ALA A 16 -9.45 -0.38 0.56
CA ALA A 16 -8.92 0.78 1.27
C ALA A 16 -9.81 2.03 1.17
N SER A 17 -10.73 2.07 0.18
CA SER A 17 -11.75 3.12 0.07
C SER A 17 -12.86 3.01 1.12
N ASN A 18 -12.97 1.85 1.78
CA ASN A 18 -13.99 1.62 2.80
C ASN A 18 -13.66 2.42 4.08
N GLN A 19 -14.53 3.38 4.39
CA GLN A 19 -14.33 4.29 5.53
C GLN A 19 -14.35 3.56 6.88
N TYR A 20 -15.12 2.48 7.01
CA TYR A 20 -15.13 1.69 8.24
C TYR A 20 -13.77 1.02 8.46
N ILE A 21 -13.23 0.36 7.44
CA ILE A 21 -11.90 -0.27 7.50
C ILE A 21 -10.81 0.77 7.76
N ARG A 22 -10.86 1.93 7.07
CA ARG A 22 -9.90 3.02 7.28
C ARG A 22 -9.92 3.55 8.72
N LYS A 23 -11.10 3.72 9.32
CA LYS A 23 -11.26 4.14 10.72
C LYS A 23 -10.68 3.09 11.68
N ALA A 24 -10.97 1.81 11.44
CA ALA A 24 -10.41 0.71 12.24
C ALA A 24 -8.88 0.72 12.22
N LEU A 25 -8.30 0.83 11.02
CA LEU A 25 -6.86 0.86 10.82
C LEU A 25 -6.22 2.09 11.46
N SER A 26 -6.85 3.27 11.40
CA SER A 26 -6.33 4.50 12.03
C SER A 26 -6.13 4.29 13.53
N LEU A 27 -7.14 3.71 14.20
CA LEU A 27 -7.07 3.41 15.63
C LEU A 27 -5.97 2.41 15.98
N ILE A 28 -5.73 1.42 15.12
CA ILE A 28 -4.64 0.46 15.30
C ILE A 28 -3.30 1.16 15.12
N THR A 29 -3.09 1.86 14.00
CA THR A 29 -1.82 2.51 13.70
C THR A 29 -1.45 3.58 14.73
N GLU A 30 -2.42 4.38 15.19
CA GLU A 30 -2.19 5.39 16.23
C GLU A 30 -1.70 4.76 17.54
N ARG A 31 -2.27 3.60 17.93
CA ARG A 31 -1.83 2.86 19.12
C ARG A 31 -0.43 2.28 18.98
N GLU A 32 -0.07 1.83 17.78
CA GLU A 32 1.24 1.25 17.48
C GLU A 32 2.31 2.33 17.15
N GLY A 33 1.98 3.62 17.25
CA GLY A 33 2.90 4.71 16.92
C GLY A 33 3.22 4.82 15.43
N LEU A 34 2.35 4.29 14.57
CA LEU A 34 2.48 4.29 13.11
C LEU A 34 1.63 5.40 12.49
N ARG A 35 2.09 5.92 11.36
CA ARG A 35 1.28 6.81 10.52
C ARG A 35 0.54 6.01 9.44
N LEU A 36 -0.79 6.03 9.46
CA LEU A 36 -1.59 5.46 8.38
C LEU A 36 -1.60 6.37 7.15
N LEU A 37 -1.25 5.80 6.00
CA LEU A 37 -1.36 6.44 4.70
C LEU A 37 -2.35 5.64 3.85
N CYS A 38 -3.39 6.30 3.36
CA CYS A 38 -4.27 5.75 2.34
C CYS A 38 -4.54 6.83 1.28
N PRO A 39 -4.57 6.48 -0.01
CA PRO A 39 -4.90 7.42 -1.06
C PRO A 39 -6.33 7.96 -0.90
N PRO A 40 -6.67 9.09 -1.55
CA PRO A 40 -8.06 9.52 -1.71
C PRO A 40 -8.93 8.37 -2.25
N PRO A 41 -10.19 8.20 -1.81
CA PRO A 41 -11.03 7.07 -2.21
C PRO A 41 -11.13 6.84 -3.72
N GLN A 42 -11.17 7.92 -4.51
CA GLN A 42 -11.25 7.90 -5.97
C GLN A 42 -9.98 7.33 -6.64
N LEU A 43 -8.88 7.25 -5.90
CA LEU A 43 -7.60 6.72 -6.34
C LEU A 43 -7.28 5.34 -5.72
N CYS A 44 -8.15 4.79 -4.87
CA CYS A 44 -7.95 3.48 -4.25
C CYS A 44 -8.22 2.32 -5.22
N THR A 45 -9.14 2.47 -6.17
CA THR A 45 -9.44 1.48 -7.20
C THR A 45 -8.51 1.63 -8.40
N ASP A 46 -8.43 0.60 -9.24
CA ASP A 46 -7.59 0.62 -10.43
C ASP A 46 -7.86 1.86 -11.30
N ASN A 47 -6.81 2.62 -11.61
CA ASN A 47 -6.88 3.85 -12.38
C ASN A 47 -5.61 4.05 -13.22
N GLY A 48 -5.69 4.89 -14.26
CA GLY A 48 -4.53 5.19 -15.11
C GLY A 48 -3.44 6.01 -14.40
N VAL A 49 -3.79 6.77 -13.35
CA VAL A 49 -2.85 7.65 -12.65
C VAL A 49 -1.78 6.84 -11.91
N MET A 50 -2.15 5.73 -11.25
CA MET A 50 -1.16 4.86 -10.59
C MET A 50 -0.19 4.20 -11.58
N ILE A 51 -0.65 3.88 -12.80
CA ILE A 51 0.20 3.32 -13.86
C ILE A 51 1.17 4.39 -14.38
N ALA A 52 0.66 5.58 -14.67
CA ALA A 52 1.48 6.71 -15.11
C ALA A 52 2.54 7.09 -14.05
N TRP A 53 2.16 7.14 -12.77
CA TRP A 53 3.08 7.45 -11.67
C TRP A 53 4.18 6.39 -11.54
N ASN A 54 3.83 5.10 -11.57
CA ASN A 54 4.83 4.02 -11.59
C ASN A 54 5.77 4.13 -12.80
N GLY A 55 5.28 4.56 -13.96
CA GLY A 55 6.11 4.86 -15.13
C GLY A 55 7.11 6.00 -14.88
N VAL A 56 6.66 7.09 -14.25
CA VAL A 56 7.53 8.22 -13.88
C VAL A 56 8.61 7.79 -12.88
N GLU A 57 8.27 7.02 -11.86
CA GLU A 57 9.23 6.51 -10.87
C GLU A 57 10.28 5.61 -11.52
N ARG A 58 9.85 4.70 -12.40
CA ARG A 58 10.74 3.84 -13.19
C ARG A 58 11.67 4.63 -14.11
N LEU A 59 11.15 5.65 -14.79
CA LEU A 59 11.95 6.55 -15.63
C LEU A 59 13.01 7.30 -14.81
N ARG A 60 12.65 7.81 -13.62
CA ARG A 60 13.58 8.51 -12.71
C ARG A 60 14.74 7.61 -12.25
N GLU A 61 14.48 6.32 -12.09
CA GLU A 61 15.50 5.32 -11.75
C GLU A 61 16.22 4.73 -12.98
N ASN A 62 15.92 5.24 -14.18
CA ASN A 62 16.41 4.70 -15.46
C ASN A 62 16.17 3.19 -15.62
N ARG A 63 15.00 2.71 -15.15
CA ARG A 63 14.63 1.30 -15.09
C ARG A 63 13.41 1.03 -15.97
N GLY A 64 13.48 0.00 -16.81
CA GLY A 64 12.32 -0.44 -17.61
C GLY A 64 11.85 0.57 -18.66
N VAL A 65 12.73 1.49 -19.08
CA VAL A 65 12.52 2.36 -20.24
C VAL A 65 12.92 1.55 -21.48
N LEU A 66 11.96 1.35 -22.37
CA LEU A 66 12.14 0.61 -23.60
C LEU A 66 12.22 1.58 -24.78
N SER A 67 12.94 1.21 -25.84
CA SER A 67 12.96 1.99 -27.07
C SER A 67 11.62 1.84 -27.82
N PRO A 68 11.24 2.80 -28.68
CA PRO A 68 9.96 2.73 -29.39
C PRO A 68 9.83 1.56 -30.37
N ASP A 69 10.94 0.95 -30.76
CA ASP A 69 11.06 -0.09 -31.77
C ASP A 69 11.09 -1.53 -31.21
N VAL A 70 10.91 -1.71 -29.89
CA VAL A 70 10.80 -3.06 -29.30
C VAL A 70 9.35 -3.51 -29.14
N ASP A 71 9.13 -4.80 -29.35
CA ASP A 71 7.87 -5.45 -29.03
C ASP A 71 7.62 -5.45 -27.51
N VAL A 72 6.37 -5.20 -27.11
CA VAL A 72 5.94 -5.24 -25.71
C VAL A 72 5.04 -6.46 -25.48
N PHE A 73 5.43 -7.29 -24.51
CA PHE A 73 4.67 -8.47 -24.10
C PHE A 73 3.98 -8.24 -22.75
N TYR A 74 2.79 -8.79 -22.57
CA TYR A 74 2.08 -8.75 -21.29
C TYR A 74 2.42 -9.97 -20.44
N GLN A 75 2.55 -9.77 -19.13
CA GLN A 75 2.75 -10.85 -18.17
C GLN A 75 1.52 -10.92 -17.24
N PRO A 76 0.69 -11.97 -17.33
CA PRO A 76 -0.52 -12.10 -16.51
C PRO A 76 -0.23 -12.22 -15.01
N LYS A 77 0.95 -12.73 -14.64
CA LYS A 77 1.38 -12.94 -13.26
C LYS A 77 2.66 -12.16 -13.02
N ALA A 78 2.55 -11.01 -12.37
CA ALA A 78 3.66 -10.16 -11.98
C ALA A 78 3.68 -10.04 -10.44
N PRO A 79 4.46 -10.90 -9.74
CA PRO A 79 4.52 -10.87 -8.28
C PRO A 79 5.15 -9.57 -7.76
N LEU A 80 4.63 -9.05 -6.65
CA LEU A 80 5.13 -7.86 -5.99
C LEU A 80 6.09 -8.26 -4.86
N GLY A 81 7.40 -8.17 -5.11
CA GLY A 81 8.42 -8.45 -4.10
C GLY A 81 8.39 -9.89 -3.58
N ALA A 82 8.96 -10.09 -2.39
CA ALA A 82 8.90 -11.37 -1.69
C ALA A 82 7.56 -11.50 -0.97
N ASP A 83 6.87 -12.64 -1.16
CA ASP A 83 5.68 -12.97 -0.38
C ASP A 83 6.08 -13.38 1.04
N VAL A 84 5.58 -12.64 2.02
CA VAL A 84 5.82 -12.87 3.46
C VAL A 84 4.58 -13.37 4.20
N SER A 85 3.52 -13.79 3.48
CA SER A 85 2.24 -14.19 4.06
C SER A 85 2.36 -15.29 5.12
N ASP A 86 3.22 -16.28 4.89
CA ASP A 86 3.43 -17.36 5.85
C ASP A 86 4.16 -16.90 7.11
N GLN A 87 5.08 -15.93 6.99
CA GLN A 87 5.74 -15.32 8.14
C GLN A 87 4.74 -14.51 8.97
N VAL A 88 3.85 -13.76 8.32
CA VAL A 88 2.77 -13.02 8.99
C VAL A 88 1.83 -13.97 9.74
N ARG A 89 1.44 -15.10 9.11
CA ARG A 89 0.62 -16.13 9.76
C ARG A 89 1.33 -16.74 10.97
N ALA A 90 2.60 -17.08 10.83
CA ALA A 90 3.40 -17.68 11.90
C ALA A 90 3.62 -16.71 13.08
N ALA A 91 3.76 -15.41 12.80
CA ALA A 91 3.92 -14.40 13.83
C ALA A 91 2.69 -14.28 14.74
N ALA A 92 1.49 -14.62 14.22
CA ALA A 92 0.24 -14.69 14.98
C ALA A 92 -0.03 -13.48 15.88
N ILE A 93 0.41 -12.29 15.45
CA ILE A 93 0.28 -11.04 16.20
C ILE A 93 -1.20 -10.71 16.33
N LYS A 94 -1.67 -10.64 17.58
CA LYS A 94 -3.06 -10.28 17.87
C LYS A 94 -3.15 -8.79 18.11
N PRO A 95 -3.76 -8.00 17.21
CA PRO A 95 -3.98 -6.60 17.49
C PRO A 95 -4.93 -6.47 18.69
N PRO A 96 -4.75 -5.45 19.54
CA PRO A 96 -5.66 -5.19 20.64
C PRO A 96 -7.08 -4.94 20.10
N PRO A 97 -8.14 -5.31 20.85
CA PRO A 97 -9.51 -5.08 20.42
C PRO A 97 -9.75 -3.61 20.07
N VAL A 98 -10.32 -3.38 18.88
CA VAL A 98 -10.71 -2.04 18.44
C VAL A 98 -12.20 -1.87 18.74
N LYS A 99 -12.53 -1.02 19.72
CA LYS A 99 -13.92 -0.64 19.99
C LYS A 99 -14.32 0.49 19.05
N MET A 100 -15.02 0.16 17.97
CA MET A 100 -15.61 1.16 17.08
C MET A 100 -17.05 1.45 17.50
N LYS A 101 -17.41 2.74 17.60
CA LYS A 101 -18.82 3.14 17.60
C LYS A 101 -19.29 3.18 16.15
N ILE A 102 -20.24 2.31 15.80
CA ILE A 102 -20.97 2.42 14.54
C ILE A 102 -22.07 3.44 14.81
N SER A 103 -21.87 4.67 14.33
CA SER A 103 -22.87 5.73 14.32
C SER A 103 -23.57 5.76 12.97
#